data_AF-A0A6V7JMA6-F1
#
_entry.id   AF-A0A6V7JMA6-F1
#
_cell.length_a   1.000
_cell.length_b   1.000
_cell.length_c   1.000
_cell.angle_alpha   90.00
_cell.angle_beta   90.00
_cell.angle_gamma   90.00
#
_symmetry.space_group_name_H-M   'P 1'
#
loop_
_entity.id
_entity.type
_entity.pdbx_description
1 polymer ?
#
loop_
_entity_poly.entity_id
_entity_poly.type
_entity_poly.pdbx_seq_one_letter_code
_entity_poly.pdbx_strand_id
1 'polypeptide(L)'
;MGFEECPSDHCLYTTTGGEPEAHPAIHMEDMVVASESSSRIEAVREALNEEVSITDMGALKFYLGIGLRRDDKGNVYFHQGDYIRRVLTRARQNDTKDTTHPMDVGRITNESYGRLIGALLYLSVHRRRDIPAAVARLSQKMKELRHTDGDELPRSCEYLKHTIDFELRLSDQS
;
A
#
# COMPACT_ATOMS: atom_id res chain seq x y z
N MET A 1 -21.13 -5.12 -21.59
CA MET A 1 -21.23 -4.96 -20.13
C MET A 1 -21.80 -3.61 -19.65
N GLY A 2 -21.99 -2.60 -20.52
CA GLY A 2 -22.70 -1.37 -20.12
C GLY A 2 -21.94 -0.50 -19.11
N PHE A 3 -20.64 -0.29 -19.37
CA PHE A 3 -19.76 0.53 -18.53
C PHE A 3 -19.15 1.68 -19.33
N GLU A 4 -19.03 2.84 -18.70
CA GLU A 4 -18.31 4.00 -19.19
C GLU A 4 -17.12 4.32 -18.29
N GLU A 5 -16.01 4.70 -18.93
CA GLU A 5 -14.77 5.07 -18.27
C GLU A 5 -14.93 6.40 -17.52
N CYS A 6 -14.39 6.46 -16.31
CA CYS A 6 -14.40 7.69 -15.53
C CYS A 6 -13.45 8.72 -16.16
N PRO A 7 -13.91 9.95 -16.47
CA PRO A 7 -13.05 10.97 -17.08
C PRO A 7 -11.86 11.42 -16.23
N SER A 8 -11.92 11.17 -14.91
CA SER A 8 -10.88 11.55 -13.96
C SER A 8 -9.87 10.43 -13.66
N ASP A 9 -10.25 9.17 -13.90
CA ASP A 9 -9.40 8.01 -13.67
C ASP A 9 -9.71 6.93 -14.71
N HIS A 10 -8.79 6.76 -15.66
CA HIS A 10 -8.88 5.82 -16.77
C HIS A 10 -8.94 4.34 -16.33
N CYS A 11 -8.63 4.07 -15.06
CA CYS A 11 -8.71 2.73 -14.49
C CYS A 11 -10.08 2.45 -13.84
N LEU A 12 -10.94 3.45 -13.70
CA LEU A 12 -12.25 3.33 -13.04
C LEU A 12 -13.38 3.39 -14.07
N TYR A 13 -14.33 2.47 -13.94
CA TYR A 13 -15.51 2.39 -14.79
C TYR A 13 -16.77 2.55 -13.95
N THR A 14 -17.83 3.06 -14.59
CA THR A 14 -19.14 3.29 -13.96
C THR A 14 -20.24 2.70 -14.82
N THR A 15 -21.33 2.23 -14.21
CA THR A 15 -22.44 1.61 -14.95
C THR A 15 -23.22 2.67 -15.72
N THR A 16 -23.58 2.37 -16.97
CA THR A 16 -24.40 3.26 -17.79
C THR A 16 -25.88 2.90 -17.74
N GLY A 17 -26.73 3.93 -17.64
CA GLY A 17 -28.17 3.86 -17.87
C GLY A 17 -28.99 2.98 -16.92
N GLY A 18 -29.55 3.56 -15.85
CA GLY A 18 -30.67 3.01 -15.04
C GLY A 18 -30.45 1.68 -14.31
N GLU A 19 -29.40 0.94 -14.65
CA GLU A 19 -28.98 -0.31 -14.03
C GLU A 19 -28.42 -0.07 -12.61
N PRO A 20 -28.44 -1.09 -11.73
CA PRO A 20 -27.80 -1.00 -10.42
C PRO A 20 -26.32 -0.65 -10.53
N GLU A 21 -25.88 0.32 -9.73
CA GLU A 21 -24.56 0.93 -9.84
C GLU A 21 -23.44 -0.07 -9.49
N ALA A 22 -22.50 -0.26 -10.42
CA ALA A 22 -21.26 -0.99 -10.22
C ALA A 22 -20.07 -0.19 -10.74
N HIS A 23 -18.96 -0.33 -10.02
CA HIS A 23 -17.71 0.38 -10.17
C HIS A 23 -16.53 -0.60 -10.30
N PRO A 24 -16.25 -1.11 -11.50
CA PRO A 24 -15.01 -1.83 -11.77
C PRO A 24 -13.81 -0.88 -11.78
N ALA A 25 -12.76 -1.22 -11.05
CA ALA A 25 -11.47 -0.56 -11.06
C ALA A 25 -10.38 -1.57 -11.46
N ILE A 26 -9.69 -1.33 -12.56
CA ILE A 26 -8.69 -2.23 -13.13
C ILE A 26 -7.30 -1.69 -12.87
N HIS A 27 -6.41 -2.51 -12.31
CA HIS A 27 -5.01 -2.16 -12.10
C HIS A 27 -4.09 -3.31 -12.49
N MET A 28 -3.43 -3.18 -13.65
CA MET A 28 -2.57 -4.20 -14.25
C MET A 28 -3.29 -5.55 -14.38
N GLU A 29 -3.03 -6.48 -13.46
CA GLU A 29 -3.56 -7.85 -13.44
C GLU A 29 -4.73 -8.02 -12.45
N ASP A 30 -4.91 -7.04 -11.55
CA ASP A 30 -5.96 -7.08 -10.53
C ASP A 30 -7.14 -6.22 -10.95
N MET A 31 -8.36 -6.69 -10.65
CA MET A 31 -9.57 -5.89 -10.80
C MET A 31 -10.37 -5.93 -9.49
N VAL A 32 -10.83 -4.76 -9.07
CA VAL A 32 -11.73 -4.59 -7.94
C VAL A 32 -13.09 -4.16 -8.45
N VAL A 33 -14.16 -4.84 -8.02
CA VAL A 33 -15.53 -4.44 -8.36
C VAL A 33 -16.24 -4.03 -7.08
N ALA A 34 -16.79 -2.81 -7.08
CA ALA A 34 -17.63 -2.31 -5.98
C ALA A 34 -19.04 -2.05 -6.49
N SER A 35 -20.06 -2.52 -5.76
CA SER A 35 -21.47 -2.27 -6.06
C SER A 35 -22.27 -2.39 -4.76
N GLU A 36 -23.40 -1.70 -4.70
CA GLU A 36 -24.37 -1.85 -3.61
C GLU A 36 -25.13 -3.18 -3.68
N SER A 37 -25.18 -3.81 -4.86
CA SER A 37 -25.89 -5.06 -5.09
C SER A 37 -24.93 -6.24 -5.28
N SER A 38 -25.01 -7.23 -4.38
CA SER A 38 -24.23 -8.47 -4.53
C SER A 38 -24.58 -9.23 -5.82
N SER A 39 -25.84 -9.18 -6.28
CA SER A 39 -26.22 -9.81 -7.55
C SER A 39 -25.58 -9.10 -8.75
N ARG A 40 -25.33 -7.79 -8.65
CA ARG A 40 -24.63 -7.05 -9.70
C ARG A 40 -23.15 -7.41 -9.75
N ILE A 41 -22.50 -7.61 -8.60
CA ILE A 41 -21.12 -8.10 -8.53
C ILE A 41 -21.02 -9.47 -9.21
N GLU A 42 -21.97 -10.38 -8.93
CA GLU A 42 -21.99 -11.71 -9.55
C GLU A 42 -22.22 -11.63 -11.07
N ALA A 43 -23.16 -10.80 -11.53
CA ALA A 43 -23.40 -10.62 -12.97
C ALA A 43 -22.16 -10.08 -13.70
N VAL A 44 -21.42 -9.14 -13.10
CA VAL A 44 -20.16 -8.63 -13.66
C VAL A 44 -19.09 -9.72 -13.69
N ARG A 45 -19.00 -10.53 -12.64
CA ARG A 45 -18.08 -11.68 -12.55
C ARG A 45 -18.37 -12.73 -13.61
N GLU A 46 -19.63 -13.09 -13.82
CA GLU A 46 -20.04 -14.05 -14.86
C GLU A 46 -19.71 -13.51 -16.26
N ALA A 47 -20.10 -12.27 -16.56
CA ALA A 47 -19.81 -11.64 -17.84
C ALA A 47 -18.31 -11.55 -18.13
N LEU A 48 -17.48 -11.31 -17.11
CA LEU A 48 -16.02 -11.31 -17.27
C LEU A 48 -15.46 -12.70 -17.49
N ASN A 49 -15.95 -13.72 -16.78
CA ASN A 49 -15.52 -15.11 -16.96
C ASN A 49 -15.83 -15.68 -18.35
N GLU A 50 -16.87 -15.17 -19.02
CA GLU A 50 -17.20 -15.55 -20.40
C GLU A 50 -16.15 -15.07 -21.41
N GLU A 51 -15.55 -13.89 -21.18
CA GLU A 51 -14.58 -13.26 -22.08
C GLU A 51 -13.12 -13.56 -21.68
N VAL A 52 -12.84 -13.62 -20.38
CA VAL A 52 -11.52 -13.76 -19.80
C VAL A 52 -11.58 -14.68 -18.58
N SER A 53 -10.72 -15.70 -18.52
CA SER A 53 -10.61 -16.57 -17.34
C SER A 53 -10.14 -15.77 -16.12
N ILE A 54 -11.05 -15.31 -15.27
CA ILE A 54 -10.75 -14.58 -14.04
C ILE A 54 -10.79 -15.50 -12.83
N THR A 55 -9.89 -15.29 -11.87
CA THR A 55 -9.92 -15.99 -10.58
C THR A 55 -10.57 -15.08 -9.54
N ASP A 56 -11.63 -15.56 -8.91
CA ASP A 56 -12.30 -14.82 -7.84
C ASP A 56 -11.52 -14.96 -6.53
N MET A 57 -11.06 -13.82 -6.01
CA MET A 57 -10.34 -13.70 -4.74
C MET A 57 -11.28 -13.43 -3.56
N GLY A 58 -12.59 -13.34 -3.81
CA GLY A 58 -13.62 -13.04 -2.84
C GLY A 58 -13.57 -11.58 -2.37
N ALA A 59 -13.95 -11.36 -1.10
CA ALA A 59 -13.95 -10.03 -0.52
C ALA A 59 -12.54 -9.41 -0.54
N LEU A 60 -12.47 -8.14 -0.93
CA LEU A 60 -11.22 -7.38 -1.02
C LEU A 60 -10.51 -7.30 0.35
N LYS A 61 -9.43 -8.06 0.50
CA LYS A 61 -8.56 -8.07 1.70
C LYS A 61 -7.28 -7.27 1.52
N PHE A 62 -6.79 -7.17 0.29
CA PHE A 62 -5.59 -6.42 -0.04
C PHE A 62 -5.77 -5.73 -1.39
N TYR A 63 -5.34 -4.48 -1.49
CA TYR A 63 -5.30 -3.74 -2.74
C TYR A 63 -4.05 -2.87 -2.76
N LEU A 64 -3.23 -2.98 -3.82
CA LEU A 64 -1.95 -2.26 -3.94
C LEU A 64 -1.03 -2.46 -2.72
N GLY A 65 -1.04 -3.63 -2.08
CA GLY A 65 -0.23 -3.87 -0.88
C GLY A 65 -0.70 -3.14 0.39
N ILE A 66 -1.89 -2.55 0.37
CA ILE A 66 -2.62 -2.04 1.54
C ILE A 66 -3.60 -3.12 1.97
N GLY A 67 -3.62 -3.46 3.26
CA GLY A 67 -4.59 -4.39 3.83
C GLY A 67 -5.91 -3.69 4.15
N LEU A 68 -7.01 -4.39 3.90
CA LEU A 68 -8.36 -3.95 4.17
C LEU A 68 -9.04 -4.95 5.12
N ARG A 69 -9.65 -4.40 6.16
CA ARG A 69 -10.48 -5.16 7.12
C ARG A 69 -11.83 -4.48 7.23
N ARG A 70 -12.91 -5.26 7.20
CA ARG A 70 -14.27 -4.78 7.46
C ARG A 70 -14.71 -5.28 8.83
N ASP A 71 -15.42 -4.45 9.59
CA ASP A 71 -16.10 -4.91 10.80
C ASP A 71 -17.58 -5.24 10.53
N ASP A 72 -18.24 -5.87 11.49
CA ASP A 72 -19.65 -6.27 11.38
C ASP A 72 -20.62 -5.07 11.29
N LYS A 73 -20.11 -3.85 11.53
CA LYS A 73 -20.86 -2.60 11.42
C LYS A 73 -20.64 -1.91 10.07
N GLY A 74 -19.90 -2.54 9.16
CA GLY A 74 -19.61 -2.02 7.83
C GLY A 74 -18.47 -0.99 7.76
N ASN A 75 -17.77 -0.72 8.86
CA ASN A 75 -16.61 0.18 8.81
C ASN A 75 -15.46 -0.51 8.09
N VAL A 76 -14.72 0.27 7.29
CA VAL A 76 -13.55 -0.20 6.55
C VAL A 76 -12.29 0.34 7.21
N TYR A 77 -11.38 -0.56 7.56
CA TYR A 77 -10.09 -0.26 8.15
C TYR A 77 -9.00 -0.54 7.13
N PHE A 78 -8.10 0.41 6.94
CA PHE A 78 -6.91 0.26 6.11
C PHE A 78 -5.71 0.09 7.01
N HIS A 79 -4.95 -0.99 6.81
CA HIS A 79 -3.72 -1.26 7.57
C HIS A 79 -2.55 -1.51 6.63
N GLN A 80 -1.35 -1.13 7.07
CA GLN A 80 -0.10 -1.36 6.33
C GLN A 80 0.89 -2.22 7.12
N GLY A 81 0.44 -2.85 8.22
CA GLY A 81 1.29 -3.62 9.13
C GLY A 81 2.21 -4.61 8.41
N ASP A 82 1.70 -5.41 7.47
CA ASP A 82 2.51 -6.38 6.74
C ASP A 82 3.55 -5.73 5.82
N TYR A 83 3.20 -4.61 5.18
CA TYR A 83 4.18 -3.83 4.41
C TYR A 83 5.25 -3.24 5.34
N ILE A 84 4.87 -2.67 6.48
CA ILE A 84 5.80 -2.14 7.48
C ILE A 84 6.74 -3.25 7.98
N ARG A 85 6.23 -4.45 8.31
CA ARG A 85 7.05 -5.62 8.70
C ARG A 85 8.07 -5.97 7.62
N ARG A 86 7.67 -5.97 6.34
CA ARG A 86 8.59 -6.20 5.22
C ARG A 86 9.65 -5.12 5.10
N VAL A 87 9.29 -3.85 5.26
CA VAL A 87 10.25 -2.73 5.25
C VAL A 87 11.25 -2.85 6.40
N LEU A 88 10.79 -3.14 7.62
CA LEU A 88 11.63 -3.32 8.80
C LEU A 88 12.57 -4.52 8.66
N THR A 89 12.09 -5.62 8.08
CA THR A 89 12.90 -6.82 7.82
C THR A 89 14.03 -6.49 6.83
N ARG A 90 13.73 -5.77 5.75
CA ARG A 90 14.74 -5.33 4.78
C ARG A 90 15.76 -4.36 5.40
N ALA A 91 15.30 -3.44 6.25
CA ALA A 91 16.19 -2.52 6.97
C ALA A 91 17.19 -3.30 7.85
N ARG A 92 16.71 -4.29 8.62
CA ARG A 92 17.56 -5.16 9.45
C ARG A 92 18.51 -6.02 8.63
N GLN A 93 18.04 -6.62 7.53
CA GLN A 93 18.89 -7.44 6.66
C GLN A 93 20.05 -6.63 6.04
N ASN A 94 19.79 -5.36 5.70
CA ASN A 94 20.82 -4.45 5.18
C ASN A 94 21.79 -3.96 6.26
N ASP A 95 21.39 -3.97 7.53
CA ASP A 95 22.25 -3.69 8.68
C ASP A 95 23.22 -4.87 8.95
N THR A 96 22.78 -6.10 8.66
CA THR A 96 23.53 -7.33 8.97
C THR A 96 24.44 -7.88 7.86
N LYS A 97 24.40 -7.32 6.63
CA LYS A 97 24.89 -8.07 5.46
C LYS A 97 26.39 -8.05 5.18
N ASP A 98 27.20 -7.25 5.86
CA ASP A 98 28.66 -7.24 5.62
C ASP A 98 29.44 -7.01 6.93
N THR A 99 29.41 -7.98 7.86
CA THR A 99 30.35 -7.98 8.99
C THR A 99 31.07 -9.32 9.07
N THR A 100 32.02 -9.54 8.16
CA THR A 100 33.06 -10.57 8.32
C THR A 100 34.12 -10.16 9.35
N HIS A 101 34.11 -8.90 9.78
CA HIS A 101 35.01 -8.34 10.79
C HIS A 101 34.23 -7.73 11.96
N PRO A 102 34.64 -7.99 13.22
CA PRO A 102 33.96 -7.48 14.43
C PRO A 102 34.07 -5.95 14.62
N MET A 103 34.80 -5.25 13.73
CA MET A 103 35.02 -3.80 13.75
C MET A 103 34.34 -3.05 12.59
N ASP A 104 33.69 -3.76 11.65
CA ASP A 104 32.92 -3.09 10.60
C ASP A 104 31.54 -2.72 11.14
N VAL A 105 31.33 -1.44 11.39
CA VAL A 105 30.02 -0.89 11.70
C VAL A 105 29.20 -0.97 10.41
N GLY A 106 28.07 -1.70 10.42
CA GLY A 106 27.23 -1.97 9.25
C GLY A 106 27.03 -0.73 8.37
N ARG A 107 27.73 -0.67 7.24
CA ARG A 107 27.62 0.45 6.30
C ARG A 107 26.38 0.23 5.44
N ILE A 108 25.32 0.98 5.71
CA ILE A 108 24.20 1.09 4.77
C ILE A 108 24.73 1.70 3.46
N THR A 109 24.71 0.93 2.37
CA THR A 109 25.09 1.43 1.04
C THR A 109 24.08 2.48 0.55
N ASN A 110 24.53 3.44 -0.27
CA ASN A 110 23.65 4.47 -0.85
C ASN A 110 22.43 3.86 -1.57
N GLU A 111 22.60 2.71 -2.23
CA GLU A 111 21.51 1.97 -2.89
C GLU A 111 20.51 1.40 -1.88
N SER A 112 20.98 0.82 -0.77
CA SER A 112 20.13 0.28 0.29
C SER A 112 19.36 1.38 1.01
N TYR A 113 20.02 2.52 1.25
CA TYR A 113 19.41 3.71 1.83
C TYR A 113 18.31 4.28 0.93
N GLY A 114 18.58 4.42 -0.37
CA GLY A 114 17.60 4.87 -1.36
C GLY A 114 16.39 3.94 -1.49
N ARG A 115 16.60 2.62 -1.49
CA ARG A 115 15.49 1.64 -1.48
C ARG A 115 14.61 1.75 -0.25
N LEU A 116 15.21 1.96 0.93
CA LEU A 116 14.45 2.15 2.18
C LEU A 116 13.67 3.47 2.17
N ILE A 117 14.25 4.56 1.70
CA ILE A 117 13.52 5.83 1.50
C ILE A 117 12.37 5.65 0.53
N GLY A 118 12.56 4.94 -0.59
CA GLY A 118 11.48 4.65 -1.53
C GLY A 118 10.32 3.90 -0.86
N ALA A 119 10.62 2.93 0.00
CA ALA A 119 9.60 2.22 0.76
C ALA A 119 8.90 3.10 1.82
N LEU A 120 9.64 3.99 2.48
CA LEU A 120 9.07 4.97 3.41
C LEU A 120 8.20 6.01 2.70
N LEU A 121 8.60 6.44 1.50
CA LEU A 121 7.84 7.36 0.67
C LEU A 121 6.52 6.71 0.24
N TYR A 122 6.55 5.44 -0.17
CA TYR A 122 5.36 4.66 -0.47
C TYR A 122 4.38 4.66 0.72
N LEU A 123 4.86 4.38 1.94
CA LEU A 123 4.05 4.46 3.16
C LEU A 123 3.46 5.87 3.37
N SER A 124 4.28 6.91 3.18
CA SER A 124 3.87 8.29 3.42
C SER A 124 2.78 8.80 2.47
N VAL A 125 2.85 8.38 1.20
CA VAL A 125 1.89 8.82 0.16
C VAL A 125 0.55 8.13 0.35
N HIS A 126 0.56 6.82 0.67
CA HIS A 126 -0.65 6.02 0.55
C HIS A 126 -1.55 6.10 1.78
N ARG A 127 -1.02 6.11 3.01
CA ARG A 127 -1.85 6.13 4.23
C ARG A 127 -1.22 6.74 5.48
N ARG A 128 0.11 6.89 5.53
CA ARG A 128 0.82 7.28 6.76
C ARG A 128 1.17 8.78 6.78
N ARG A 129 0.22 9.62 7.21
CA ARG A 129 0.35 11.10 7.18
C ARG A 129 1.29 11.67 8.26
N ASP A 130 1.76 10.86 9.19
CA ASP A 130 2.63 11.20 10.32
C ASP A 130 4.13 11.20 9.99
N ILE A 131 4.55 10.48 8.94
CA ILE A 131 5.96 10.36 8.52
C ILE A 131 6.43 11.20 7.30
N PRO A 132 5.59 11.86 6.46
CA PRO A 132 6.07 12.51 5.24
C PRO A 132 7.19 13.52 5.46
N ALA A 133 7.12 14.31 6.54
CA ALA A 133 8.14 15.28 6.89
C ALA A 133 9.50 14.61 7.22
N ALA A 134 9.46 13.47 7.92
CA ALA A 134 10.66 12.70 8.21
C ALA A 134 11.27 12.11 6.93
N VAL A 135 10.43 11.54 6.04
CA VAL A 135 10.88 10.97 4.76
C VAL A 135 11.51 12.04 3.85
N ALA A 136 10.91 13.24 3.78
CA ALA A 136 11.46 14.34 3.02
C ALA A 136 12.87 14.75 3.50
N ARG A 137 13.07 14.82 4.82
CA ARG A 137 14.39 15.10 5.42
C ARG A 137 15.41 13.99 5.12
N LEU A 138 15.02 12.73 5.25
CA LEU A 138 15.89 11.58 4.93
C LEU A 138 16.28 11.57 3.45
N SER A 139 15.35 11.92 2.56
CA SER A 139 15.59 12.02 1.11
C SER A 139 16.55 13.15 0.74
N GLN A 140 16.45 14.31 1.40
CA GLN A 140 17.41 15.41 1.21
C GLN A 140 18.82 15.01 1.64
N LYS A 141 18.95 14.30 2.77
CA LYS A 141 20.24 13.79 3.26
C LYS A 141 20.87 12.74 2.35
N MET A 142 20.10 12.03 1.53
CA MET A 142 20.65 11.09 0.55
C MET A 142 21.62 11.76 -0.43
N LYS A 143 21.40 13.04 -0.76
CA LYS A 143 22.30 13.81 -1.64
C LYS A 143 23.64 14.17 -1.00
N GLU A 144 23.72 14.15 0.34
CA GLU A 144 24.88 14.59 1.13
C GLU A 144 25.42 13.50 2.05
N LEU A 145 25.21 12.21 1.73
CA LEU A 145 25.56 11.06 2.59
C LEU A 145 27.02 11.15 3.09
N ARG A 146 27.18 11.73 4.30
CA ARG A 146 28.41 11.81 5.06
C ARG A 146 28.41 10.65 6.04
N HIS A 147 29.59 10.08 6.29
CA HIS A 147 29.81 8.86 7.07
C HIS A 147 29.31 8.86 8.53
N THR A 148 28.66 9.93 8.99
CA THR A 148 28.26 10.17 10.39
C THR A 148 26.74 10.28 10.60
N ASP A 149 25.91 10.19 9.56
CA ASP A 149 24.45 10.38 9.64
C ASP A 149 23.66 9.07 9.89
N GLY A 150 24.12 8.24 10.84
CA GLY A 150 23.61 6.87 11.04
C GLY A 150 22.28 6.73 11.80
N ASP A 151 21.77 7.78 12.44
CA ASP A 151 20.74 7.61 13.49
C ASP A 151 19.28 7.86 13.05
N GLU A 152 19.05 8.70 12.04
CA GLU A 152 17.68 9.17 11.75
C GLU A 152 16.83 8.12 11.03
N LEU A 153 17.44 7.30 10.17
CA LEU A 153 16.74 6.21 9.48
C LEU A 153 16.38 5.07 10.46
N PRO A 154 17.30 4.57 11.31
CA PRO A 154 16.95 3.62 12.37
C PRO A 154 15.88 4.15 13.33
N ARG A 155 15.94 5.42 13.74
CA ARG A 155 14.89 6.04 14.57
C ARG A 155 13.53 6.05 13.87
N SER A 156 13.50 6.37 12.58
CA SER A 156 12.27 6.33 11.79
C SER A 156 11.72 4.91 11.71
N CYS A 157 12.58 3.92 11.50
CA CYS A 157 12.20 2.50 11.51
C CYS A 157 11.68 2.04 12.89
N GLU A 158 12.33 2.42 13.99
CA GLU A 158 11.88 2.08 15.34
C GLU A 158 10.52 2.72 15.66
N TYR A 159 10.31 3.96 15.22
CA TYR A 159 8.99 4.59 15.29
C TYR A 159 7.94 3.78 14.51
N LEU A 160 8.25 3.32 13.29
CA LEU A 160 7.30 2.50 12.52
C LEU A 160 6.97 1.16 13.19
N LYS A 161 7.94 0.58 13.91
CA LYS A 161 7.77 -0.66 14.67
C LYS A 161 6.79 -0.47 15.83
N HIS A 162 6.83 0.68 16.50
CA HIS A 162 5.89 1.00 17.58
C HIS A 162 4.48 1.38 17.08
N THR A 163 4.36 1.84 15.84
CA THR A 163 3.10 2.32 15.26
C THR A 163 2.62 1.41 14.12
N ILE A 164 2.93 0.11 14.22
CA ILE A 164 2.64 -0.87 13.16
C ILE A 164 1.16 -1.21 13.04
N ASP A 165 0.45 -1.14 14.16
CA ASP A 165 -0.98 -1.46 14.28
C ASP A 165 -1.87 -0.23 14.07
N PHE A 166 -1.31 0.88 13.58
CA PHE A 166 -2.10 2.05 13.23
C PHE A 166 -2.94 1.75 11.99
N GLU A 167 -4.25 1.84 12.15
CA GLU A 167 -5.23 1.63 11.08
C GLU A 167 -5.98 2.93 10.81
N LEU A 168 -6.26 3.20 9.53
CA LEU A 168 -7.16 4.28 9.16
C LEU A 168 -8.58 3.73 9.05
N ARG A 169 -9.50 4.25 9.86
CA ARG A 169 -10.92 3.92 9.78
C ARG A 169 -11.64 4.87 8.82
N LEU A 170 -12.28 4.31 7.80
CA LEU A 170 -13.35 4.96 7.07
C LEU A 170 -14.67 4.51 7.70
N SER A 171 -15.30 5.42 8.42
CA SER A 171 -16.67 5.31 8.90
C SER A 171 -17.50 6.35 8.17
N ASP A 172 -18.69 5.97 7.73
CA ASP A 172 -19.63 6.91 7.12
C ASP A 172 -19.97 8.00 8.14
N GLN A 173 -19.73 9.27 7.81
CA GLN A 173 -20.22 10.39 8.61
C GLN A 173 -21.62 10.73 8.10
N SER A 174 -22.60 9.95 8.54
CA SER A 174 -24.01 10.35 8.52
C SER A 174 -24.43 10.88 9.88
#